data_AF-A0NW80-F1
#
_entry.id   AF-A0NW80-F1
#
_cell.length_a   1.000
_cell.length_b   1.000
_cell.length_c   1.000
_cell.angle_alpha   90.00
_cell.angle_beta   90.00
_cell.angle_gamma   90.00
#
_symmetry.space_group_name_H-M   'P 1'
#
loop_
_entity.id
_entity.type
_entity.pdbx_description
1 polymer ?
#
loop_
_entity_poly.entity_id
_entity_poly.type
_entity_poly.pdbx_seq_one_letter_code
_entity_poly.pdbx_strand_id
1 'polypeptide(L)'
;MFHKLIFLPTCLFVFLFSNSPGIADVSDISFGCGGPFDLCGYVDRKSGQSLIPFKFEDALPFSEGLAAVKRDGKWGYIDSLGSIVIEPRFDLAGTFTSGHAEVVIDNQARVIDRNGKVVVETQFARAIPFTEDVVLVAEGQRRLEDGFRLAPLDELSSIFIKKRLGLYRIDQGWISKKQYKIAYFDKLSRGLIWASDAKGKEPLFGLLRADGSWQVTPRYTSAYRLIGDFATVQGTPDVAEPKSPQSKKIMSGAVDRNGKLVIPLKFEGLSYWMGGYGLARKYDNLSQLGLVTRHGELLTGRYYENVDRPTDGRWPRVLENGLWRSVTPEGDLVPDQRNGHVHVSCPKGLQVIELNGFYAIRHPKLDTLVKTKVSAINTRFSDDFCLSPYLASIGDKRYKFVTQDGRTLPSKGWYDNVLYVNEGLSAVSSAGKWGVIDDDGQFLVPPLYDKLQIHRHNKTWFAVRSQTGLKKEPVVLKVEQNGREFWIDTHNNEVVKPTGPTKEESEAILACGGMLTRFEENGLWGMMGPSGRVIIDPDYRALTCFRRGIAWGALKQKKLWCPIDSDGRQKAAFSCRKSIDVVGLTDTRPEELSQDPHESSVLWLRALLDYAQGKRPEPPGLRGMTF
;
A
#
# COMPACT_ATOMS: atom_id res chain seq x y z
N MET A 1 64.60 -10.16 64.89
CA MET A 1 63.43 -9.33 65.24
C MET A 1 63.41 -8.16 64.27
N PHE A 2 62.30 -7.84 63.61
CA PHE A 2 61.76 -6.47 63.45
C PHE A 2 60.52 -6.46 62.56
N HIS A 3 59.55 -5.68 63.00
CA HIS A 3 58.18 -5.49 62.49
C HIS A 3 58.08 -5.03 61.03
N LYS A 4 56.94 -5.31 60.39
CA LYS A 4 56.29 -4.36 59.47
C LYS A 4 54.77 -4.60 59.33
N LEU A 5 54.07 -3.47 59.28
CA LEU A 5 52.62 -3.24 59.23
C LEU A 5 51.93 -3.80 57.97
N ILE A 6 50.63 -4.09 58.08
CA ILE A 6 49.69 -4.19 56.94
C ILE A 6 48.46 -3.32 57.24
N PHE A 7 48.13 -2.42 56.31
CA PHE A 7 46.94 -1.56 56.28
C PHE A 7 46.01 -2.00 55.13
N LEU A 8 44.70 -2.01 55.37
CA LEU A 8 43.62 -2.29 54.40
C LEU A 8 43.45 -1.19 53.34
N PRO A 9 42.89 -1.52 52.15
CA PRO A 9 41.71 -0.77 51.70
C PRO A 9 40.62 -1.58 50.94
N THR A 10 39.36 -1.20 51.23
CA THR A 10 38.14 -1.13 50.39
C THR A 10 37.82 -2.16 49.29
N CYS A 11 36.66 -2.82 49.44
CA CYS A 11 35.96 -3.61 48.42
C CYS A 11 35.49 -2.77 47.22
N LEU A 12 35.87 -3.19 46.01
CA LEU A 12 35.28 -2.75 44.74
C LEU A 12 34.30 -3.84 44.26
N PHE A 13 32.99 -3.54 44.27
CA PHE A 13 31.99 -4.36 43.61
C PHE A 13 32.09 -4.15 42.09
N VAL A 14 32.61 -5.15 41.37
CA VAL A 14 32.54 -5.18 39.91
C VAL A 14 31.17 -5.70 39.51
N PHE A 15 30.31 -4.79 39.04
CA PHE A 15 29.09 -5.15 38.31
C PHE A 15 29.49 -5.84 37.00
N LEU A 16 29.28 -7.15 36.91
CA LEU A 16 29.18 -7.84 35.64
C LEU A 16 27.89 -7.37 34.96
N PHE A 17 28.01 -6.45 34.01
CA PHE A 17 26.95 -6.17 33.06
C PHE A 17 26.72 -7.43 32.21
N SER A 18 25.73 -8.23 32.59
CA SER A 18 25.11 -9.17 31.66
C SER A 18 24.42 -8.35 30.57
N ASN A 19 25.07 -8.19 29.41
CA ASN A 19 24.37 -7.80 28.18
C ASN A 19 23.42 -8.95 27.80
N SER A 20 22.26 -8.98 28.43
CA SER A 20 21.09 -9.64 27.84
C SER A 20 20.68 -8.77 26.66
N PRO A 21 20.63 -9.27 25.42
CA PRO A 21 20.08 -8.49 24.33
C PRO A 21 18.64 -8.15 24.73
N GLY A 22 18.40 -6.86 24.97
CA GLY A 22 17.08 -6.37 25.34
C GLY A 22 16.07 -6.88 24.34
N ILE A 23 14.97 -7.45 24.85
CA ILE A 23 13.80 -7.83 24.07
C ILE A 23 13.46 -6.62 23.20
N ALA A 24 13.62 -6.74 21.88
CA ALA A 24 13.18 -5.71 20.95
C ALA A 24 11.72 -5.40 21.28
N ASP A 25 11.41 -4.12 21.54
CA ASP A 25 10.02 -3.73 21.72
C ASP A 25 9.25 -4.20 20.48
N VAL A 26 8.13 -4.89 20.69
CA VAL A 26 7.32 -5.48 19.61
C VAL A 26 6.89 -4.41 18.59
N SER A 27 6.84 -3.14 19.02
CA SER A 27 6.57 -1.97 18.17
C SER A 27 7.63 -1.70 17.09
N ASP A 28 8.87 -2.17 17.32
CA ASP A 28 9.99 -2.05 16.40
C ASP A 28 10.16 -3.31 15.51
N ILE A 29 9.29 -4.32 15.63
CA ILE A 29 9.33 -5.51 14.78
C ILE A 29 8.41 -5.33 13.57
N SER A 30 8.95 -5.53 12.36
CA SER A 30 8.18 -5.59 11.12
C SER A 30 8.27 -6.99 10.53
N PHE A 31 7.17 -7.50 9.96
CA PHE A 31 7.23 -8.72 9.15
C PHE A 31 7.53 -8.37 7.69
N GLY A 32 8.14 -9.30 6.97
CA GLY A 32 8.41 -9.20 5.55
C GLY A 32 8.63 -10.57 4.95
N CYS A 33 8.50 -10.69 3.62
CA CYS A 33 8.80 -11.91 2.90
C CYS A 33 9.89 -11.64 1.87
N GLY A 34 10.77 -12.62 1.68
CA GLY A 34 11.93 -12.47 0.80
C GLY A 34 12.85 -13.69 0.81
N GLY A 35 14.06 -13.49 0.31
CA GLY A 35 15.01 -14.59 0.08
C GLY A 35 14.64 -15.46 -1.13
N PRO A 36 15.38 -16.56 -1.36
CA PRO A 36 15.25 -17.38 -2.57
C PRO A 36 13.87 -18.03 -2.72
N PHE A 37 13.22 -18.32 -1.60
CA PHE A 37 11.93 -19.01 -1.57
C PHE A 37 10.76 -18.07 -1.25
N ASP A 38 11.00 -16.76 -1.19
CA ASP A 38 10.00 -15.74 -0.85
C ASP A 38 9.22 -16.10 0.43
N LEU A 39 9.94 -16.63 1.43
CA LEU A 39 9.40 -17.00 2.74
C LEU A 39 9.35 -15.76 3.63
N CYS A 40 8.44 -15.78 4.59
CA CYS A 40 8.20 -14.71 5.53
C CYS A 40 8.95 -14.91 6.86
N GLY A 41 9.36 -13.80 7.45
CA GLY A 41 10.09 -13.69 8.71
C GLY A 41 9.87 -12.31 9.31
N TYR A 42 10.63 -12.00 10.35
CA TYR A 42 10.53 -10.72 11.06
C TYR A 42 11.89 -10.04 11.15
N VAL A 43 11.88 -8.73 10.95
CA VAL A 43 13.05 -7.88 10.94
C VAL A 43 12.86 -6.74 11.94
N ASP A 44 13.97 -6.28 12.51
CA ASP A 44 14.01 -5.03 13.24
C ASP A 44 13.76 -3.87 12.26
N ARG A 45 12.79 -3.03 12.56
CA ARG A 45 12.31 -1.98 11.66
C ARG A 45 13.35 -0.88 11.43
N LYS A 46 14.26 -0.66 12.39
CA LYS A 46 15.28 0.41 12.34
C LYS A 46 16.50 -0.02 11.55
N SER A 47 17.05 -1.19 11.86
CA SER A 47 18.26 -1.73 11.26
C SER A 47 17.99 -2.56 10.00
N GLY A 48 16.78 -3.08 9.84
CA GLY A 48 16.44 -4.08 8.81
C GLY A 48 17.01 -5.47 9.11
N GLN A 49 17.63 -5.68 10.27
CA GLN A 49 18.24 -6.95 10.65
C GLN A 49 17.16 -8.02 10.87
N SER A 50 17.37 -9.23 10.33
CA SER A 50 16.49 -10.36 10.62
C SER A 50 16.54 -10.73 12.11
N LEU A 51 15.40 -10.66 12.77
CA LEU A 51 15.18 -11.12 14.15
C LEU A 51 14.67 -12.56 14.15
N ILE A 52 13.74 -12.86 13.25
CA ILE A 52 13.19 -14.19 13.04
C ILE A 52 13.41 -14.55 11.56
N PRO A 53 14.09 -15.67 11.25
CA PRO A 53 14.44 -16.04 9.88
C PRO A 53 13.23 -16.17 8.94
N PHE A 54 13.46 -15.95 7.65
CA PHE A 54 12.49 -16.17 6.57
C PHE A 54 12.21 -17.66 6.37
N LYS A 55 11.36 -18.25 7.21
CA LYS A 55 11.08 -19.70 7.24
C LYS A 55 9.59 -20.05 7.20
N PHE A 56 8.71 -19.05 7.16
CA PHE A 56 7.26 -19.24 7.16
C PHE A 56 6.65 -18.96 5.79
N GLU A 57 5.60 -19.68 5.40
CA GLU A 57 4.91 -19.46 4.14
C GLU A 57 4.15 -18.12 4.15
N ASP A 58 3.64 -17.70 5.31
CA ASP A 58 2.96 -16.43 5.51
C ASP A 58 3.08 -16.04 6.99
N ALA A 59 2.88 -14.76 7.28
CA ALA A 59 3.00 -14.20 8.62
C ALA A 59 2.03 -13.02 8.78
N LEU A 60 1.55 -12.83 10.01
CA LEU A 60 0.80 -11.63 10.43
C LEU A 60 1.67 -10.76 11.36
N PRO A 61 1.34 -9.46 11.52
CA PRO A 61 1.94 -8.63 12.56
C PRO A 61 1.78 -9.26 13.94
N PHE A 62 2.74 -8.97 14.83
CA PHE A 62 2.58 -9.27 16.24
C PHE A 62 1.43 -8.46 16.85
N SER A 63 0.61 -9.12 17.65
CA SER A 63 -0.41 -8.50 18.49
C SER A 63 -0.46 -9.24 19.83
N GLU A 64 -0.49 -8.49 20.93
CA GLU A 64 -0.48 -9.05 22.29
C GLU A 64 0.66 -10.07 22.53
N GLY A 65 1.81 -9.81 21.91
CA GLY A 65 3.03 -10.62 22.04
C GLY A 65 3.07 -11.90 21.21
N LEU A 66 2.02 -12.19 20.41
CA LEU A 66 1.97 -13.37 19.53
C LEU A 66 1.76 -12.95 18.07
N ALA A 67 2.31 -13.72 17.14
CA ALA A 67 2.04 -13.55 15.72
C ALA A 67 1.62 -14.86 15.07
N ALA A 68 0.59 -14.79 14.23
CA ALA A 68 0.19 -15.95 13.45
C ALA A 68 1.19 -16.17 12.30
N VAL A 69 1.66 -17.41 12.14
CA VAL A 69 2.56 -17.80 11.07
C VAL A 69 2.07 -19.08 10.41
N LYS A 70 2.35 -19.19 9.11
CA LYS A 70 1.95 -20.34 8.31
C LYS A 70 3.14 -21.25 8.02
N ARG A 71 2.98 -22.54 8.27
CA ARG A 71 3.96 -23.59 7.97
C ARG A 71 3.21 -24.84 7.52
N ASP A 72 3.70 -25.46 6.45
CA ASP A 72 3.14 -26.69 5.88
C ASP A 72 1.64 -26.60 5.59
N GLY A 73 1.19 -25.45 5.06
CA GLY A 73 -0.20 -25.22 4.72
C GLY A 73 -1.11 -24.83 5.89
N LYS A 74 -0.64 -24.88 7.14
CA LYS A 74 -1.43 -24.59 8.35
C LYS A 74 -0.89 -23.39 9.12
N TRP A 75 -1.77 -22.71 9.84
CA TRP A 75 -1.43 -21.59 10.71
C TRP A 75 -1.25 -22.04 12.15
N GLY A 76 -0.24 -21.48 12.79
CA GLY A 76 0.05 -21.55 14.23
C GLY A 76 0.47 -20.18 14.73
N TYR A 77 1.02 -20.11 15.94
CA TYR A 77 1.45 -18.85 16.55
C TYR A 77 2.85 -18.96 17.14
N ILE A 78 3.60 -17.87 17.01
CA ILE A 78 4.93 -17.72 17.59
C ILE A 78 4.99 -16.54 18.55
N ASP A 79 5.95 -16.58 19.48
CA ASP A 79 6.34 -15.43 20.30
C ASP A 79 7.33 -14.50 19.56
N SER A 80 7.71 -13.39 20.21
CA SER A 80 8.66 -12.42 19.67
C SER A 80 10.09 -12.95 19.51
N LEU A 81 10.40 -14.12 20.10
CA LEU A 81 11.68 -14.82 19.92
C LEU A 81 11.62 -15.81 18.74
N GLY A 82 10.45 -15.98 18.12
CA GLY A 82 10.22 -16.93 17.03
C GLY A 82 10.00 -18.37 17.48
N SER A 83 9.76 -18.60 18.78
CA SER A 83 9.39 -19.89 19.34
C SER A 83 7.93 -20.19 19.03
N ILE A 84 7.61 -21.42 18.63
CA ILE A 84 6.23 -21.84 18.41
C ILE A 84 5.53 -21.94 19.77
N VAL A 85 4.49 -21.14 19.96
CA VAL A 85 3.62 -21.16 21.14
C VAL A 85 2.38 -22.01 20.88
N ILE A 86 1.85 -21.96 19.66
CA ILE A 86 0.72 -22.79 19.22
C ILE A 86 1.12 -23.46 17.91
N GLU A 87 1.16 -24.79 17.90
CA GLU A 87 1.56 -25.55 16.72
C GLU A 87 0.67 -25.27 15.50
N PRO A 88 1.23 -25.21 14.28
CA PRO A 88 0.48 -25.06 13.05
C PRO A 88 -0.56 -26.17 12.87
N ARG A 89 -1.84 -25.82 13.00
CA ARG A 89 -2.96 -26.76 12.85
C ARG A 89 -4.24 -26.14 12.30
N PHE A 90 -4.29 -24.81 12.20
CA PHE A 90 -5.48 -24.10 11.75
C PHE A 90 -5.45 -23.87 10.23
N ASP A 91 -6.61 -23.87 9.58
CA ASP A 91 -6.73 -23.53 8.15
C ASP A 91 -6.50 -22.04 7.92
N LEU A 92 -6.99 -21.21 8.85
CA LEU A 92 -6.78 -19.76 8.93
C LEU A 92 -6.60 -19.34 10.38
N ALA A 93 -5.86 -18.26 10.59
CA ALA A 93 -5.64 -17.63 11.89
C ALA A 93 -5.71 -16.10 11.76
N GLY A 94 -6.34 -15.44 12.73
CA GLY A 94 -6.33 -14.00 12.91
C GLY A 94 -5.30 -13.56 13.94
N THR A 95 -5.12 -12.24 14.07
CA THR A 95 -4.31 -11.65 15.15
C THR A 95 -5.02 -11.77 16.51
N PHE A 96 -4.25 -11.78 17.59
CA PHE A 96 -4.80 -11.74 18.95
C PHE A 96 -5.35 -10.34 19.26
N THR A 97 -6.52 -10.29 19.87
CA THR A 97 -7.10 -9.08 20.44
C THR A 97 -7.98 -9.44 21.65
N SER A 98 -7.84 -8.68 22.73
CA SER A 98 -8.51 -8.94 24.01
C SER A 98 -8.28 -10.37 24.52
N GLY A 99 -7.04 -10.88 24.38
CA GLY A 99 -6.64 -12.21 24.84
C GLY A 99 -7.07 -13.38 23.94
N HIS A 100 -7.74 -13.10 22.81
CA HIS A 100 -8.38 -14.10 21.98
C HIS A 100 -8.05 -13.94 20.49
N ALA A 101 -8.17 -15.01 19.71
CA ALA A 101 -8.02 -14.96 18.26
C ALA A 101 -9.09 -15.80 17.54
N GLU A 102 -9.57 -15.29 16.39
CA GLU A 102 -10.38 -16.07 15.45
C GLU A 102 -9.49 -17.06 14.71
N VAL A 103 -9.89 -18.33 14.66
CA VAL A 103 -9.24 -19.38 13.86
C VAL A 103 -10.27 -20.15 13.05
N VAL A 104 -9.84 -20.76 11.95
CA VAL A 104 -10.69 -21.65 11.15
C VAL A 104 -10.15 -23.07 11.22
N ILE A 105 -11.05 -24.01 11.51
CA ILE A 105 -10.80 -25.45 11.48
C ILE A 105 -11.94 -26.07 10.68
N ASP A 106 -11.63 -26.80 9.62
CA ASP A 106 -12.60 -27.51 8.78
C ASP A 106 -13.70 -26.58 8.24
N ASN A 107 -13.30 -25.40 7.73
CA ASN A 107 -14.18 -24.34 7.22
C ASN A 107 -15.15 -23.73 8.26
N GLN A 108 -14.82 -23.81 9.55
CA GLN A 108 -15.63 -23.25 10.62
C GLN A 108 -14.80 -22.33 11.51
N ALA A 109 -15.30 -21.13 11.74
CA ALA A 109 -14.68 -20.16 12.61
C ALA A 109 -14.94 -20.51 14.09
N ARG A 110 -13.87 -20.42 14.89
CA ARG A 110 -13.85 -20.62 16.34
C ARG A 110 -12.98 -19.53 16.98
N VAL A 111 -13.03 -19.45 18.30
CA VAL A 111 -12.15 -18.56 19.08
C VAL A 111 -11.25 -19.39 19.98
N ILE A 112 -9.97 -19.03 20.01
CA ILE A 112 -8.96 -19.63 20.90
C ILE A 112 -8.44 -18.60 21.90
N ASP A 113 -7.96 -19.11 23.04
CA ASP A 113 -7.13 -18.34 23.98
C ASP A 113 -5.65 -18.30 23.55
N ARG A 114 -4.81 -17.59 24.32
CA ARG A 114 -3.36 -17.45 24.07
C ARG A 114 -2.57 -18.76 24.15
N ASN A 115 -3.13 -19.81 24.74
CA ASN A 115 -2.54 -21.15 24.80
C ASN A 115 -3.02 -22.03 23.63
N GLY A 116 -3.88 -21.50 22.75
CA GLY A 116 -4.45 -22.20 21.61
C GLY A 116 -5.62 -23.11 21.97
N LYS A 117 -6.15 -23.03 23.19
CA LYS A 117 -7.35 -23.77 23.60
C LYS A 117 -8.57 -23.10 22.98
N VAL A 118 -9.44 -23.89 22.34
CA VAL A 118 -10.72 -23.40 21.83
C VAL A 118 -11.60 -23.02 23.03
N VAL A 119 -12.02 -21.76 23.09
CA VAL A 119 -12.93 -21.22 24.13
C VAL A 119 -14.35 -21.01 23.61
N VAL A 120 -14.51 -20.90 22.28
CA VAL A 120 -15.83 -20.93 21.63
C VAL A 120 -15.87 -22.14 20.70
N GLU A 121 -16.53 -23.20 21.17
CA GLU A 121 -16.63 -24.48 20.45
C GLU A 121 -17.70 -24.47 19.34
N THR A 122 -18.64 -23.52 19.39
CA THR A 122 -19.74 -23.44 18.43
C THR A 122 -19.24 -23.06 17.04
N GLN A 123 -19.80 -23.70 16.01
CA GLN A 123 -19.37 -23.58 14.61
C GLN A 123 -20.02 -22.35 13.97
N PHE A 124 -19.22 -21.33 13.65
CA PHE A 124 -19.69 -20.10 13.01
C PHE A 124 -19.07 -19.88 11.64
N ALA A 125 -19.68 -19.02 10.83
CA ALA A 125 -19.06 -18.55 9.59
C ALA A 125 -17.97 -17.51 9.88
N ARG A 126 -18.16 -16.73 10.96
CA ARG A 126 -17.20 -15.78 11.53
C ARG A 126 -17.37 -15.72 13.06
N ALA A 127 -16.28 -15.59 13.79
CA ALA A 127 -16.28 -15.43 15.25
C ALA A 127 -15.18 -14.43 15.65
N ILE A 128 -15.50 -13.14 15.64
CA ILE A 128 -14.54 -12.04 15.78
C ILE A 128 -14.47 -11.64 17.25
N PRO A 129 -13.31 -11.76 17.93
CA PRO A 129 -13.16 -11.26 19.30
C PRO A 129 -13.47 -9.76 19.37
N PHE A 130 -14.27 -9.36 20.36
CA PHE A 130 -14.72 -7.97 20.53
C PHE A 130 -14.28 -7.39 21.87
N THR A 131 -14.55 -8.10 22.97
CA THR A 131 -13.99 -7.83 24.30
C THR A 131 -13.34 -9.10 24.84
N GLU A 132 -12.84 -9.06 26.08
CA GLU A 132 -12.26 -10.25 26.73
C GLU A 132 -13.26 -11.40 26.85
N ASP A 133 -14.56 -11.11 26.93
CA ASP A 133 -15.61 -12.10 27.17
C ASP A 133 -16.67 -12.18 26.06
N VAL A 134 -16.71 -11.21 25.14
CA VAL A 134 -17.72 -11.13 24.07
C VAL A 134 -17.08 -11.25 22.69
N VAL A 135 -17.74 -12.06 21.85
CA VAL A 135 -17.38 -12.36 20.47
C VAL A 135 -18.53 -11.95 19.56
N LEU A 136 -18.19 -11.37 18.41
CA LEU A 136 -19.13 -11.06 17.34
C LEU A 136 -19.22 -12.25 16.39
N VAL A 137 -20.38 -12.89 16.32
CA VAL A 137 -20.56 -14.15 15.60
C VAL A 137 -21.51 -14.02 14.41
N ALA A 138 -21.15 -14.63 13.28
CA ALA A 138 -22.03 -14.81 12.12
C ALA A 138 -22.37 -16.29 11.99
N GLU A 139 -23.66 -16.61 11.92
CA GLU A 139 -24.12 -17.99 11.70
C GLU A 139 -23.76 -18.53 10.31
N GLY A 140 -23.77 -19.87 10.22
CA GLY A 140 -23.55 -20.62 8.99
C GLY A 140 -22.11 -21.13 8.85
N GLN A 141 -21.78 -21.60 7.65
CA GLN A 141 -20.43 -22.06 7.33
C GLN A 141 -19.62 -20.95 6.66
N ARG A 142 -18.30 -20.97 6.86
CA ARG A 142 -17.39 -20.09 6.13
C ARG A 142 -17.38 -20.51 4.66
N ARG A 143 -17.53 -19.54 3.75
CA ARG A 143 -17.40 -19.77 2.31
C ARG A 143 -16.05 -19.26 1.82
N LEU A 144 -15.51 -19.85 0.76
CA LEU A 144 -14.25 -19.41 0.14
C LEU A 144 -14.31 -17.93 -0.30
N GLU A 145 -15.49 -17.43 -0.66
CA GLU A 145 -15.74 -16.03 -1.03
C GLU A 145 -15.61 -15.05 0.15
N ASP A 146 -15.61 -15.52 1.41
CA ASP A 146 -15.47 -14.69 2.62
C ASP A 146 -14.00 -14.21 2.84
N GLY A 147 -13.11 -14.46 1.88
CA GLY A 147 -11.72 -13.98 1.86
C GLY A 147 -10.70 -14.97 2.44
N PHE A 148 -9.44 -14.80 2.05
CA PHE A 148 -8.31 -15.66 2.44
C PHE A 148 -7.66 -15.28 3.79
N ARG A 149 -8.08 -14.20 4.43
CA ARG A 149 -7.58 -13.74 5.74
C ARG A 149 -8.72 -13.45 6.71
N LEU A 150 -8.44 -13.59 8.01
CA LEU A 150 -9.34 -13.22 9.10
C LEU A 150 -8.96 -11.81 9.57
N ALA A 151 -9.62 -10.80 9.02
CA ALA A 151 -9.38 -9.42 9.39
C ALA A 151 -10.05 -9.08 10.74
N PRO A 152 -9.36 -8.39 11.66
CA PRO A 152 -9.90 -7.89 12.92
C PRO A 152 -10.91 -6.76 12.68
N LEU A 153 -11.76 -6.46 13.68
CA LEU A 153 -12.90 -5.57 13.53
C LEU A 153 -12.54 -4.14 13.09
N ASP A 154 -11.41 -3.62 13.53
CA ASP A 154 -10.91 -2.28 13.19
C ASP A 154 -10.45 -2.14 11.73
N GLU A 155 -10.02 -3.24 11.10
CA GLU A 155 -9.73 -3.31 9.66
C GLU A 155 -10.99 -3.48 8.79
N LEU A 156 -12.09 -3.99 9.38
CA LEU A 156 -13.30 -4.36 8.64
C LEU A 156 -14.20 -3.18 8.23
N SER A 157 -13.86 -1.96 8.65
CA SER A 157 -14.65 -0.75 8.35
C SER A 157 -14.83 -0.45 6.85
N SER A 158 -13.99 -1.03 5.97
CA SER A 158 -14.08 -0.93 4.51
C SER A 158 -14.05 -2.28 3.77
N ILE A 159 -13.97 -3.41 4.49
CA ILE A 159 -13.84 -4.75 3.91
C ILE A 159 -15.08 -5.58 4.28
N PHE A 160 -15.82 -6.01 3.25
CA PHE A 160 -17.18 -6.52 3.33
C PHE A 160 -17.40 -7.73 4.27
N ILE A 161 -17.78 -7.49 5.52
CA ILE A 161 -18.69 -8.44 6.19
C ILE A 161 -20.10 -8.13 5.70
N LYS A 162 -20.52 -8.78 4.61
CA LYS A 162 -21.91 -8.72 4.15
C LYS A 162 -22.88 -9.34 5.17
N LYS A 163 -22.37 -10.21 6.03
CA LYS A 163 -23.12 -10.95 7.05
C LYS A 163 -23.48 -10.03 8.23
N ARG A 164 -24.64 -10.27 8.84
CA ARG A 164 -24.98 -9.65 10.11
C ARG A 164 -24.33 -10.45 11.24
N LEU A 165 -23.96 -9.75 12.31
CA LEU A 165 -23.22 -10.32 13.43
C LEU A 165 -24.04 -10.15 14.71
N GLY A 166 -24.11 -11.19 15.54
CA GLY A 166 -24.66 -11.10 16.89
C GLY A 166 -23.58 -11.10 17.96
N LEU A 167 -23.98 -10.83 19.19
CA LEU A 167 -23.14 -10.86 20.37
C LEU A 167 -23.26 -12.23 21.05
N TYR A 168 -22.12 -12.87 21.26
CA TYR A 168 -21.98 -14.15 21.92
C TYR A 168 -20.97 -14.01 23.06
N ARG A 169 -21.38 -14.28 24.29
CA ARG A 169 -20.48 -14.29 25.44
C ARG A 169 -19.90 -15.69 25.62
N ILE A 170 -18.60 -15.79 25.89
CA ILE A 170 -17.88 -17.07 25.96
C ILE A 170 -18.48 -18.03 27.01
N ASP A 171 -18.91 -17.50 28.16
CA ASP A 171 -19.43 -18.26 29.29
C ASP A 171 -20.94 -18.55 29.22
N GLN A 172 -21.70 -17.77 28.46
CA GLN A 172 -23.18 -17.78 28.48
C GLN A 172 -23.83 -17.97 27.12
N GLY A 173 -23.06 -17.95 26.04
CA GLY A 173 -23.54 -18.09 24.69
C GLY A 173 -24.21 -16.82 24.15
N TRP A 174 -25.26 -16.99 23.37
CA TRP A 174 -25.93 -15.87 22.70
C TRP A 174 -26.55 -14.89 23.69
N ILE A 175 -26.10 -13.64 23.66
CA ILE A 175 -26.67 -12.54 24.47
C ILE A 175 -27.51 -11.58 23.62
N SER A 176 -27.23 -11.47 22.32
CA SER A 176 -28.07 -10.69 21.42
C SER A 176 -29.27 -11.48 20.90
N LYS A 177 -30.46 -10.89 20.98
CA LYS A 177 -31.69 -11.44 20.36
C LYS A 177 -31.74 -11.29 18.83
N LYS A 178 -30.90 -10.44 18.25
CA LYS A 178 -30.85 -10.12 16.81
C LYS A 178 -29.41 -10.12 16.34
N GLN A 179 -29.20 -10.35 15.05
CA GLN A 179 -27.93 -10.04 14.38
C GLN A 179 -27.99 -8.62 13.80
N TYR A 180 -26.90 -7.89 13.92
CA TYR A 180 -26.77 -6.48 13.56
C TYR A 180 -25.90 -6.29 12.33
N LYS A 181 -26.14 -5.22 11.56
CA LYS A 181 -25.06 -4.61 10.78
C LYS A 181 -24.18 -3.86 11.75
N ILE A 182 -22.88 -4.12 11.74
CA ILE A 182 -21.94 -3.50 12.68
C ILE A 182 -20.88 -2.67 11.97
N ALA A 183 -20.35 -1.66 12.65
CA ALA A 183 -19.18 -0.90 12.23
C ALA A 183 -18.33 -0.50 13.44
N TYR A 184 -17.01 -0.42 13.23
CA TYR A 184 -16.07 -0.01 14.26
C TYR A 184 -16.35 1.44 14.71
N PHE A 185 -16.46 1.65 16.02
CA PHE A 185 -16.66 2.97 16.61
C PHE A 185 -15.37 3.54 17.17
N ASP A 186 -14.79 2.89 18.18
CA ASP A 186 -13.61 3.30 18.95
C ASP A 186 -12.87 2.04 19.42
N LYS A 187 -11.90 2.15 20.32
CA LYS A 187 -11.15 1.02 20.90
C LYS A 187 -12.08 -0.10 21.37
N LEU A 188 -11.80 -1.32 20.89
CA LEU A 188 -12.57 -2.53 21.19
C LEU A 188 -12.70 -2.80 22.68
N SER A 189 -11.66 -2.51 23.47
CA SER A 189 -11.64 -2.68 24.93
C SER A 189 -12.71 -1.86 25.68
N ARG A 190 -13.33 -0.86 25.03
CA ARG A 190 -14.46 -0.12 25.63
C ARG A 190 -15.79 -0.85 25.46
N GLY A 191 -15.84 -1.91 24.67
CA GLY A 191 -17.05 -2.69 24.41
C GLY A 191 -18.15 -1.87 23.73
N LEU A 192 -17.79 -0.90 22.89
CA LEU A 192 -18.73 -0.03 22.17
C LEU A 192 -18.59 -0.20 20.66
N ILE A 193 -19.72 -0.43 19.98
CA ILE A 193 -19.75 -0.64 18.53
C ILE A 193 -20.97 0.05 17.90
N TRP A 194 -20.81 0.56 16.67
CA TRP A 194 -21.98 0.96 15.89
C TRP A 194 -22.75 -0.27 15.47
N ALA A 195 -24.06 -0.28 15.71
CA ALA A 195 -24.92 -1.39 15.33
C ALA A 195 -26.25 -0.89 14.76
N SER A 196 -26.77 -1.61 13.78
CA SER A 196 -28.12 -1.43 13.25
C SER A 196 -28.89 -2.74 13.30
N ASP A 197 -30.08 -2.69 13.89
CA ASP A 197 -30.99 -3.84 14.05
C ASP A 197 -32.01 -3.97 12.92
N ALA A 198 -32.03 -3.02 11.98
CA ALA A 198 -33.05 -2.92 10.95
C ALA A 198 -32.85 -3.98 9.85
N LYS A 199 -33.91 -4.73 9.56
CA LYS A 199 -34.00 -5.65 8.40
C LYS A 199 -34.41 -4.96 7.08
N GLY A 200 -34.61 -3.64 7.07
CA GLY A 200 -35.16 -2.86 5.94
C GLY A 200 -34.15 -2.11 5.05
N LYS A 201 -34.67 -1.35 4.07
CA LYS A 201 -33.90 -0.60 3.05
C LYS A 201 -33.02 0.53 3.63
N GLU A 202 -33.39 1.08 4.79
CA GLU A 202 -32.66 2.19 5.45
C GLU A 202 -32.34 1.84 6.90
N PRO A 203 -31.16 1.24 7.17
CA PRO A 203 -30.77 0.90 8.53
C PRO A 203 -30.41 2.13 9.36
N LEU A 204 -31.04 2.27 10.53
CA LEU A 204 -30.61 3.24 11.55
C LEU A 204 -29.54 2.61 12.45
N PHE A 205 -28.50 3.36 12.73
CA PHE A 205 -27.38 3.01 13.59
C PHE A 205 -27.54 3.66 14.96
N GLY A 206 -27.20 2.87 15.98
CA GLY A 206 -27.06 3.28 17.37
C GLY A 206 -25.76 2.73 17.94
N LEU A 207 -25.41 3.16 19.14
CA LEU A 207 -24.21 2.70 19.83
C LEU A 207 -24.57 1.57 20.79
N LEU A 208 -24.11 0.36 20.47
CA LEU A 208 -24.39 -0.87 21.19
C LEU A 208 -23.22 -1.21 22.13
N ARG A 209 -23.54 -1.66 23.34
CA ARG A 209 -22.59 -2.18 24.31
C ARG A 209 -22.37 -3.68 24.13
N ALA A 210 -21.22 -4.16 24.59
CA ALA A 210 -20.87 -5.58 24.59
C ALA A 210 -21.88 -6.45 25.39
N ASP A 211 -22.53 -5.89 26.41
CA ASP A 211 -23.60 -6.57 27.17
C ASP A 211 -24.94 -6.69 26.42
N GLY A 212 -25.04 -6.12 25.21
CA GLY A 212 -26.25 -6.10 24.38
C GLY A 212 -27.20 -4.94 24.65
N SER A 213 -26.91 -4.06 25.61
CA SER A 213 -27.69 -2.84 25.87
C SER A 213 -27.33 -1.71 24.91
N TRP A 214 -28.29 -0.84 24.59
CA TRP A 214 -28.03 0.36 23.79
C TRP A 214 -27.52 1.50 24.68
N GLN A 215 -26.33 2.01 24.37
CA GLN A 215 -25.86 3.30 24.91
C GLN A 215 -26.55 4.46 24.21
N VAL A 216 -26.70 4.35 22.89
CA VAL A 216 -27.50 5.25 22.07
C VAL A 216 -28.41 4.38 21.22
N THR A 217 -29.72 4.53 21.39
CA THR A 217 -30.69 3.78 20.59
C THR A 217 -30.56 4.13 19.10
N PRO A 218 -30.78 3.19 18.17
CA PRO A 218 -30.67 3.43 16.74
C PRO A 218 -31.46 4.64 16.27
N ARG A 219 -30.76 5.63 15.71
CA ARG A 219 -31.37 6.90 15.25
C ARG A 219 -30.62 7.59 14.11
N TYR A 220 -29.41 7.16 13.78
CA TYR A 220 -28.58 7.78 12.75
C TYR A 220 -28.63 6.97 11.46
N THR A 221 -28.86 7.59 10.31
CA THR A 221 -28.85 6.89 9.01
C THR A 221 -27.44 6.45 8.62
N SER A 222 -26.41 7.16 9.11
CA SER A 222 -25.00 6.82 8.94
C SER A 222 -24.23 7.17 10.20
N ALA A 223 -23.21 6.38 10.53
CA ALA A 223 -22.30 6.66 11.63
C ALA A 223 -20.87 6.27 11.23
N TYR A 224 -19.90 7.11 11.60
CA TYR A 224 -18.50 6.94 11.25
C TYR A 224 -17.65 6.63 12.49
N ARG A 225 -16.44 6.13 12.27
CA ARG A 225 -15.46 5.87 13.34
C ARG A 225 -15.13 7.17 14.10
N LEU A 226 -14.87 7.03 15.40
CA LEU A 226 -14.29 8.06 16.25
C LEU A 226 -12.87 8.39 15.78
N ILE A 227 -12.64 9.63 15.34
CA ILE A 227 -11.33 10.15 14.95
C ILE A 227 -11.05 11.39 15.79
N GLY A 228 -10.00 11.31 16.62
CA GLY A 228 -9.78 12.31 17.66
C GLY A 228 -10.88 12.22 18.72
N ASP A 229 -11.56 13.33 18.98
CA ASP A 229 -12.59 13.41 20.03
C ASP A 229 -14.01 13.14 19.54
N PHE A 230 -14.22 13.06 18.23
CA PHE A 230 -15.55 13.04 17.63
C PHE A 230 -15.75 11.93 16.62
N ALA A 231 -16.97 11.42 16.55
CA ALA A 231 -17.46 10.57 15.48
C ALA A 231 -18.57 11.32 14.73
N THR A 232 -18.43 11.43 13.41
CA THR A 232 -19.48 12.02 12.58
C THR A 232 -20.68 11.08 12.52
N VAL A 233 -21.88 11.66 12.57
CA VAL A 233 -23.16 10.95 12.39
C VAL A 233 -24.05 11.71 11.43
N GLN A 234 -24.95 11.00 10.75
CA GLN A 234 -25.96 11.58 9.87
C GLN A 234 -27.35 11.12 10.29
N GLY A 235 -28.34 11.98 10.13
CA GLY A 235 -29.74 11.65 10.39
C GLY A 235 -30.65 12.83 10.12
N THR A 236 -31.94 12.66 10.44
CA THR A 236 -32.90 13.75 10.39
C THR A 236 -32.77 14.60 11.66
N PRO A 237 -32.66 15.93 11.55
CA PRO A 237 -32.72 16.82 12.71
C PRO A 237 -34.01 16.61 13.51
N ASP A 238 -33.94 16.69 14.84
CA ASP A 238 -35.11 16.67 15.74
C ASP A 238 -35.88 18.01 15.66
N VAL A 239 -36.30 18.43 14.47
CA VAL A 239 -37.09 19.64 14.26
C VAL A 239 -38.55 19.22 14.07
N ALA A 240 -39.46 19.87 14.80
CA ALA A 240 -40.89 19.74 14.57
C ALA A 240 -41.20 19.92 13.08
N GLU A 241 -41.94 18.96 12.52
CA GLU A 241 -42.29 18.75 11.11
C GLU A 241 -41.97 19.90 10.13
N PRO A 242 -41.22 19.64 9.04
CA PRO A 242 -41.11 20.60 7.96
C PRO A 242 -42.49 20.83 7.32
N LYS A 243 -42.88 22.09 7.14
CA LYS A 243 -44.16 22.55 6.55
C LYS A 243 -44.34 22.21 5.04
N SER A 244 -43.55 21.29 4.48
CA SER A 244 -43.54 20.98 3.04
C SER A 244 -43.06 19.54 2.77
N PRO A 245 -43.68 18.81 1.81
CA PRO A 245 -43.32 17.43 1.46
C PRO A 245 -42.12 17.37 0.51
N GLN A 246 -40.99 17.96 0.89
CA GLN A 246 -39.70 17.76 0.23
C GLN A 246 -38.83 16.86 1.13
N SER A 247 -38.24 15.82 0.53
CA SER A 247 -37.38 14.79 1.12
C SER A 247 -36.79 15.13 2.50
N LYS A 248 -37.02 14.27 3.50
CA LYS A 248 -36.40 14.37 4.84
C LYS A 248 -34.92 14.70 4.70
N LYS A 249 -34.54 15.95 4.99
CA LYS A 249 -33.18 16.44 4.78
C LYS A 249 -32.24 15.74 5.76
N ILE A 250 -31.35 14.88 5.24
CA ILE A 250 -30.33 14.22 6.05
C ILE A 250 -29.24 15.25 6.34
N MET A 251 -29.01 15.47 7.63
CA MET A 251 -27.99 16.39 8.13
C MET A 251 -26.95 15.60 8.91
N SER A 252 -25.73 16.10 8.86
CA SER A 252 -24.56 15.65 9.57
C SER A 252 -24.34 16.45 10.87
N GLY A 253 -23.88 15.76 11.89
CA GLY A 253 -23.41 16.32 13.15
C GLY A 253 -22.30 15.42 13.72
N ALA A 254 -22.02 15.55 15.00
CA ALA A 254 -20.98 14.74 15.64
C ALA A 254 -21.34 14.35 17.07
N VAL A 255 -20.94 13.14 17.43
CA VAL A 255 -21.05 12.61 18.79
C VAL A 255 -19.67 12.55 19.44
N ASP A 256 -19.64 12.65 20.77
CA ASP A 256 -18.43 12.41 21.55
C ASP A 256 -18.10 10.91 21.66
N ARG A 257 -17.03 10.61 22.40
CA ARG A 257 -16.58 9.24 22.69
C ARG A 257 -17.61 8.35 23.41
N ASN A 258 -18.71 8.90 23.91
CA ASN A 258 -19.80 8.17 24.55
C ASN A 258 -21.06 8.13 23.67
N GLY A 259 -21.00 8.63 22.43
CA GLY A 259 -22.14 8.69 21.54
C GLY A 259 -23.11 9.82 21.86
N LYS A 260 -22.80 10.73 22.80
CA LYS A 260 -23.63 11.91 23.07
C LYS A 260 -23.49 12.88 21.92
N LEU A 261 -24.61 13.32 21.34
CA LEU A 261 -24.61 14.37 20.31
C LEU A 261 -24.09 15.68 20.90
N VAL A 262 -22.93 16.13 20.44
CA VAL A 262 -22.25 17.34 20.90
C VAL A 262 -22.21 18.42 19.82
N ILE A 263 -22.28 18.01 18.55
CA ILE A 263 -22.52 18.91 17.43
C ILE A 263 -23.86 18.52 16.82
N PRO A 264 -24.87 19.42 16.82
CA PRO A 264 -26.20 19.11 16.33
C PRO A 264 -26.19 18.75 14.83
N LEU A 265 -27.20 18.01 14.40
CA LEU A 265 -27.41 17.64 12.98
C LEU A 265 -27.79 18.89 12.17
N LYS A 266 -26.82 19.72 11.81
CA LYS A 266 -27.06 21.02 11.16
C LYS A 266 -26.20 21.29 9.91
N PHE A 267 -25.25 20.43 9.58
CA PHE A 267 -24.41 20.55 8.39
C PHE A 267 -24.84 19.52 7.35
N GLU A 268 -25.00 19.80 6.06
CA GLU A 268 -25.40 18.69 5.14
C GLU A 268 -24.27 17.70 4.92
N GLY A 269 -23.04 18.21 4.78
CA GLY A 269 -21.84 17.39 4.78
C GLY A 269 -20.90 17.84 5.90
N LEU A 270 -20.55 16.92 6.79
CA LEU A 270 -19.52 17.12 7.79
C LEU A 270 -18.56 15.93 7.73
N SER A 271 -17.27 16.19 7.56
CA SER A 271 -16.26 15.12 7.63
C SER A 271 -15.66 14.99 9.03
N TYR A 272 -14.75 14.03 9.20
CA TYR A 272 -14.03 13.80 10.45
C TYR A 272 -13.12 14.97 10.85
N TRP A 273 -12.74 15.02 12.12
CA TRP A 273 -11.85 16.04 12.66
C TRP A 273 -10.39 15.70 12.33
N MET A 274 -9.67 16.69 11.82
CA MET A 274 -8.25 16.59 11.51
C MET A 274 -7.57 17.90 11.87
N GLY A 275 -6.42 17.85 12.54
CA GLY A 275 -5.73 19.06 13.01
C GLY A 275 -6.57 19.90 14.00
N GLY A 276 -7.55 19.29 14.68
CA GLY A 276 -8.46 19.97 15.61
C GLY A 276 -9.74 20.54 14.98
N TYR A 277 -9.92 20.48 13.66
CA TYR A 277 -11.05 21.08 12.95
C TYR A 277 -11.86 20.07 12.13
N GLY A 278 -13.18 20.20 12.18
CA GLY A 278 -14.10 19.56 11.24
C GLY A 278 -14.12 20.30 9.90
N LEU A 279 -14.63 19.65 8.86
CA LEU A 279 -14.78 20.26 7.53
C LEU A 279 -16.22 20.08 7.06
N ALA A 280 -16.92 21.19 6.93
CA ALA A 280 -18.28 21.26 6.42
C ALA A 280 -18.31 21.54 4.92
N ARG A 281 -19.29 20.96 4.22
CA ARG A 281 -19.61 21.26 2.81
C ARG A 281 -20.90 22.08 2.74
N LYS A 282 -20.93 23.04 1.82
CA LYS A 282 -22.09 23.93 1.62
C LYS A 282 -23.16 23.29 0.71
N TYR A 283 -24.43 23.51 1.01
CA TYR A 283 -25.58 22.87 0.34
C TYR A 283 -25.69 23.11 -1.16
N ASP A 284 -25.73 24.39 -1.49
CA ASP A 284 -25.97 24.95 -2.81
C ASP A 284 -24.72 24.86 -3.68
N ASN A 285 -23.57 24.59 -3.06
CA ASN A 285 -22.30 24.42 -3.74
C ASN A 285 -21.37 23.49 -2.96
N LEU A 286 -21.46 22.18 -3.24
CA LEU A 286 -20.67 21.14 -2.57
C LEU A 286 -19.14 21.26 -2.78
N SER A 287 -18.69 22.14 -3.67
CA SER A 287 -17.27 22.50 -3.84
C SER A 287 -16.76 23.45 -2.76
N GLN A 288 -17.66 24.18 -2.08
CA GLN A 288 -17.29 25.11 -1.02
C GLN A 288 -17.17 24.40 0.33
N LEU A 289 -16.14 24.81 1.08
CA LEU A 289 -15.67 24.15 2.29
C LEU A 289 -15.57 25.14 3.45
N GLY A 290 -15.99 24.71 4.65
CA GLY A 290 -15.96 25.51 5.87
C GLY A 290 -15.20 24.81 6.99
N LEU A 291 -14.39 25.56 7.74
CA LEU A 291 -13.68 25.07 8.93
C LEU A 291 -14.64 25.05 10.12
N VAL A 292 -14.83 23.88 10.73
CA VAL A 292 -15.74 23.70 11.86
C VAL A 292 -14.95 23.53 13.16
N THR A 293 -15.25 24.36 14.16
CA THR A 293 -14.63 24.29 15.48
C THR A 293 -15.13 23.07 16.27
N ARG A 294 -14.48 22.77 17.40
CA ARG A 294 -14.94 21.75 18.35
C ARG A 294 -16.34 22.01 18.93
N HIS A 295 -16.81 23.26 18.86
CA HIS A 295 -18.15 23.66 19.31
C HIS A 295 -19.20 23.57 18.17
N GLY A 296 -18.79 23.14 16.98
CA GLY A 296 -19.69 22.98 15.85
C GLY A 296 -20.06 24.30 15.18
N GLU A 297 -19.18 25.29 15.20
CA GLU A 297 -19.36 26.61 14.55
C GLU A 297 -18.38 26.76 13.40
N LEU A 298 -18.73 27.58 12.40
CA LEU A 298 -17.77 27.94 11.35
C LEU A 298 -16.74 28.91 11.94
N LEU A 299 -15.47 28.52 11.95
CA LEU A 299 -14.37 29.28 12.55
C LEU A 299 -14.30 30.72 12.02
N THR A 300 -14.54 30.91 10.72
CA THR A 300 -14.53 32.25 10.08
C THR A 300 -15.94 32.77 9.75
N GLY A 301 -16.98 32.05 10.17
CA GLY A 301 -18.37 32.34 9.81
C GLY A 301 -18.76 32.09 8.34
N ARG A 302 -17.86 31.63 7.46
CA ARG A 302 -18.14 31.44 6.03
C ARG A 302 -17.45 30.22 5.40
N TYR A 303 -17.75 29.96 4.13
CA TYR A 303 -17.19 28.88 3.31
C TYR A 303 -16.22 29.44 2.23
N TYR A 304 -15.28 28.60 1.78
CA TYR A 304 -14.20 28.94 0.86
C TYR A 304 -14.10 27.95 -0.30
N GLU A 305 -13.32 28.31 -1.32
CA GLU A 305 -13.02 27.46 -2.49
C GLU A 305 -12.29 26.18 -2.08
N ASN A 306 -11.39 26.29 -1.11
CA ASN A 306 -10.64 25.16 -0.59
C ASN A 306 -10.18 25.41 0.85
N VAL A 307 -9.88 24.34 1.58
CA VAL A 307 -9.47 24.36 2.98
C VAL A 307 -8.41 23.28 3.21
N ASP A 308 -7.31 23.64 3.87
CA ASP A 308 -6.26 22.72 4.33
C ASP A 308 -6.20 22.71 5.86
N ARG A 309 -6.15 21.50 6.44
CA ARG A 309 -6.20 21.24 7.89
C ARG A 309 -4.95 20.47 8.30
N PRO A 310 -3.82 21.17 8.49
CA PRO A 310 -2.55 20.50 8.74
C PRO A 310 -2.54 19.80 10.10
N THR A 311 -1.76 18.72 10.19
CA THR A 311 -1.57 17.93 11.43
C THR A 311 -0.22 18.20 12.10
N ASP A 312 0.58 19.11 11.55
CA ASP A 312 1.94 19.45 12.00
C ASP A 312 1.96 20.62 13.01
N GLY A 313 0.82 20.97 13.59
CA GLY A 313 0.68 22.05 14.57
C GLY A 313 0.53 23.46 13.99
N ARG A 314 0.65 23.63 12.67
CA ARG A 314 0.34 24.91 12.00
C ARG A 314 -1.15 25.23 12.02
N TRP A 315 -1.49 26.50 11.80
CA TRP A 315 -2.87 26.91 11.66
C TRP A 315 -3.50 26.37 10.37
N PRO A 316 -4.82 26.09 10.36
CA PRO A 316 -5.51 25.76 9.13
C PRO A 316 -5.45 26.94 8.16
N ARG A 317 -5.61 26.67 6.88
CA ARG A 317 -5.61 27.71 5.84
C ARG A 317 -6.76 27.52 4.87
N VAL A 318 -7.17 28.62 4.26
CA VAL A 318 -8.30 28.69 3.34
C VAL A 318 -7.86 29.35 2.04
N LEU A 319 -8.45 28.91 0.92
CA LEU A 319 -8.22 29.50 -0.39
C LEU A 319 -9.32 30.53 -0.69
N GLU A 320 -8.91 31.78 -0.83
CA GLU A 320 -9.79 32.90 -1.12
C GLU A 320 -9.26 33.69 -2.32
N ASN A 321 -10.05 33.75 -3.40
CA ASN A 321 -9.68 34.46 -4.63
C ASN A 321 -8.33 33.99 -5.20
N GLY A 322 -8.08 32.68 -5.15
CA GLY A 322 -6.81 32.08 -5.61
C GLY A 322 -5.60 32.30 -4.69
N LEU A 323 -5.77 32.90 -3.50
CA LEU A 323 -4.70 33.11 -2.52
C LEU A 323 -4.95 32.30 -1.25
N TRP A 324 -3.94 31.55 -0.80
CA TRP A 324 -3.98 30.89 0.49
C TRP A 324 -3.77 31.88 1.64
N ARG A 325 -4.60 31.77 2.67
CA ARG A 325 -4.53 32.57 3.91
C ARG A 325 -4.61 31.63 5.11
N SER A 326 -3.73 31.80 6.08
CA SER A 326 -3.85 31.09 7.36
C SER A 326 -4.98 31.68 8.18
N VAL A 327 -5.63 30.84 8.99
CA VAL A 327 -6.76 31.22 9.85
C VAL A 327 -6.32 31.07 11.30
N THR A 328 -6.34 32.16 12.07
CA THR A 328 -6.00 32.13 13.50
C THR A 328 -7.04 31.32 14.30
N PRO A 329 -6.75 30.92 15.54
CA PRO A 329 -7.73 30.29 16.43
C PRO A 329 -9.00 31.14 16.67
N GLU A 330 -8.88 32.47 16.54
CA GLU A 330 -9.99 33.43 16.66
C GLU A 330 -10.80 33.57 15.37
N GLY A 331 -10.32 33.02 14.25
CA GLY A 331 -10.98 33.06 12.95
C GLY A 331 -10.48 34.14 11.98
N ASP A 332 -9.41 34.86 12.33
CA ASP A 332 -8.87 35.94 11.50
C ASP A 332 -8.02 35.40 10.35
N LEU A 333 -8.14 36.03 9.17
CA LEU A 333 -7.34 35.69 8.00
C LEU A 333 -6.01 36.46 7.99
N VAL A 334 -4.92 35.75 8.18
CA VAL A 334 -3.55 36.30 8.14
C VAL A 334 -2.79 35.78 6.91
N PRO A 335 -1.66 36.41 6.51
CA PRO A 335 -0.80 35.86 5.48
C PRO A 335 -0.46 34.40 5.76
N ASP A 336 -0.46 33.55 4.72
CA ASP A 336 -0.21 32.11 4.89
C ASP A 336 1.17 31.88 5.53
N GLN A 337 1.18 31.16 6.65
CA GLN A 337 2.39 30.76 7.37
C GLN A 337 3.35 29.93 6.51
N ARG A 338 2.86 29.31 5.43
CA ARG A 338 3.68 28.54 4.49
C ARG A 338 4.27 29.38 3.37
N ASN A 339 3.79 30.61 3.16
CA ASN A 339 4.29 31.44 2.08
C ASN A 339 5.74 31.89 2.36
N GLY A 340 6.66 31.52 1.47
CA GLY A 340 8.10 31.74 1.61
C GLY A 340 8.83 30.65 2.40
N HIS A 341 8.13 29.61 2.87
CA HIS A 341 8.74 28.51 3.61
C HIS A 341 9.66 27.68 2.70
N VAL A 342 10.90 27.45 3.15
CA VAL A 342 11.89 26.64 2.45
C VAL A 342 11.71 25.18 2.88
N HIS A 343 11.33 24.32 1.95
CA HIS A 343 11.14 22.88 2.18
C HIS A 343 12.43 22.08 1.95
N VAL A 344 13.28 22.52 1.01
CA VAL A 344 14.57 21.90 0.69
C VAL A 344 15.61 22.99 0.48
N SER A 345 16.82 22.78 1.00
CA SER A 345 17.99 23.61 0.68
C SER A 345 19.14 22.70 0.23
N CYS A 346 19.48 22.76 -1.05
CA CYS A 346 20.53 21.92 -1.64
C CYS A 346 21.93 22.52 -1.41
N PRO A 347 23.00 21.69 -1.39
CA PRO A 347 24.37 22.15 -1.12
C PRO A 347 24.89 23.28 -2.01
N LYS A 348 24.42 23.38 -3.27
CA LYS A 348 24.80 24.46 -4.21
C LYS A 348 23.88 25.70 -4.16
N GLY A 349 23.03 25.81 -3.12
CA GLY A 349 22.22 27.00 -2.84
C GLY A 349 20.83 27.03 -3.48
N LEU A 350 20.46 26.01 -4.25
CA LEU A 350 19.09 25.85 -4.77
C LEU A 350 18.12 25.56 -3.62
N GLN A 351 16.98 26.25 -3.62
CA GLN A 351 15.95 26.09 -2.59
C GLN A 351 14.58 25.85 -3.20
N VAL A 352 13.83 24.90 -2.63
CA VAL A 352 12.41 24.71 -2.93
C VAL A 352 11.61 25.49 -1.90
N ILE A 353 10.87 26.48 -2.37
CA ILE A 353 10.05 27.36 -1.54
C ILE A 353 8.58 27.21 -1.90
N GLU A 354 7.69 27.28 -0.91
CA GLU A 354 6.25 27.33 -1.16
C GLU A 354 5.81 28.79 -1.29
N LEU A 355 5.09 29.12 -2.37
CA LEU A 355 4.55 30.45 -2.62
C LEU A 355 3.12 30.36 -3.11
N ASN A 356 2.19 30.95 -2.35
CA ASN A 356 0.76 31.00 -2.67
C ASN A 356 0.17 29.63 -3.07
N GLY A 357 0.56 28.55 -2.37
CA GLY A 357 0.06 27.19 -2.63
C GLY A 357 0.71 26.44 -3.79
N PHE A 358 1.75 27.00 -4.41
CA PHE A 358 2.59 26.33 -5.40
C PHE A 358 4.01 26.21 -4.89
N TYR A 359 4.77 25.27 -5.43
CA TYR A 359 6.20 25.19 -5.19
C TYR A 359 6.97 25.97 -6.25
N ALA A 360 7.96 26.71 -5.82
CA ALA A 360 8.88 27.45 -6.67
C ALA A 360 10.32 27.07 -6.32
N ILE A 361 11.19 27.14 -7.32
CA ILE A 361 12.62 26.96 -7.14
C ILE A 361 13.26 28.35 -7.10
N ARG A 362 13.97 28.63 -5.99
CA ARG A 362 14.84 29.78 -5.84
C ARG A 362 16.28 29.35 -6.08
N HIS A 363 16.91 29.91 -7.10
CA HIS A 363 18.31 29.66 -7.41
C HIS A 363 19.15 30.93 -7.15
N PRO A 364 20.34 30.86 -6.53
CA PRO A 364 21.13 32.04 -6.17
C PRO A 364 21.53 32.95 -7.33
N LYS A 365 21.61 32.40 -8.54
CA LYS A 365 22.02 33.11 -9.78
C LYS A 365 20.86 33.44 -10.72
N LEU A 366 19.62 33.05 -10.40
CA LEU A 366 18.46 33.40 -11.21
C LEU A 366 17.69 34.50 -10.48
N ASP A 367 17.52 35.64 -11.14
CA ASP A 367 16.73 36.76 -10.61
C ASP A 367 15.22 36.46 -10.59
N THR A 368 14.80 35.35 -11.21
CA THR A 368 13.39 34.95 -11.31
C THR A 368 13.13 33.62 -10.61
N LEU A 369 12.01 33.57 -9.90
CA LEU A 369 11.49 32.35 -9.31
C LEU A 369 10.84 31.48 -10.37
N VAL A 370 11.24 30.21 -10.42
CA VAL A 370 10.72 29.25 -11.39
C VAL A 370 9.58 28.47 -10.75
N LYS A 371 8.35 28.60 -11.28
CA LYS A 371 7.24 27.75 -10.87
C LYS A 371 7.54 26.31 -11.28
N THR A 372 7.35 25.37 -10.36
CA THR A 372 7.49 23.94 -10.64
C THR A 372 6.20 23.22 -10.29
N LYS A 373 5.77 22.31 -11.18
CA LYS A 373 4.74 21.33 -10.85
C LYS A 373 5.42 20.20 -10.08
N VAL A 374 5.53 20.36 -8.77
CA VAL A 374 5.78 19.20 -7.89
C VAL A 374 4.47 18.44 -7.76
N SER A 375 4.02 17.83 -8.86
CA SER A 375 2.87 16.94 -8.83
C SER A 375 3.32 15.59 -8.29
N ALA A 376 2.77 15.20 -7.15
CA ALA A 376 2.76 13.82 -6.64
C ALA A 376 4.07 13.24 -6.07
N ILE A 377 4.71 13.94 -5.12
CA ILE A 377 5.58 13.27 -4.13
C ILE A 377 4.95 13.46 -2.76
N ASN A 378 4.35 12.38 -2.25
CA ASN A 378 3.85 12.28 -0.89
C ASN A 378 4.96 12.67 0.10
N THR A 379 4.77 13.81 0.78
CA THR A 379 5.13 14.09 2.19
C THR A 379 6.55 13.82 2.69
N ARG A 380 7.55 13.57 1.84
CA ARG A 380 8.97 13.66 2.22
C ARG A 380 9.75 14.33 1.13
N PHE A 381 10.12 15.58 1.38
CA PHE A 381 11.27 16.19 0.72
C PHE A 381 12.51 15.41 1.17
N SER A 382 12.85 14.32 0.47
CA SER A 382 14.06 13.52 0.74
C SER A 382 15.29 14.16 0.10
N ASP A 383 16.48 13.68 0.44
CA ASP A 383 17.75 14.12 -0.16
C ASP A 383 17.79 13.94 -1.70
N ASP A 384 16.94 13.05 -2.24
CA ASP A 384 16.75 12.84 -3.69
C ASP A 384 16.20 14.08 -4.41
N PHE A 385 15.61 15.04 -3.69
CA PHE A 385 15.12 16.29 -4.28
C PHE A 385 16.25 17.20 -4.79
N CYS A 386 17.52 16.91 -4.45
CA CYS A 386 18.67 17.64 -4.97
C CYS A 386 19.27 17.03 -6.26
N LEU A 387 18.59 16.06 -6.88
CA LEU A 387 18.96 15.49 -8.17
C LEU A 387 18.68 16.49 -9.31
N SER A 388 19.74 16.92 -10.00
CA SER A 388 19.73 17.85 -11.15
C SER A 388 19.95 17.07 -12.45
N PRO A 389 19.37 17.48 -13.60
CA PRO A 389 18.62 18.73 -13.85
C PRO A 389 17.11 18.64 -13.58
N TYR A 390 16.49 19.78 -13.22
CA TYR A 390 15.06 19.91 -12.91
C TYR A 390 14.25 20.44 -14.09
N LEU A 391 13.02 19.94 -14.26
CA LEU A 391 12.08 20.48 -15.25
C LEU A 391 11.42 21.77 -14.73
N ALA A 392 11.72 22.89 -15.38
CA ALA A 392 11.12 24.20 -15.19
C ALA A 392 10.00 24.44 -16.22
N SER A 393 8.95 25.14 -15.82
CA SER A 393 7.90 25.59 -16.73
C SER A 393 7.50 27.05 -16.48
N ILE A 394 7.25 27.80 -17.55
CA ILE A 394 6.64 29.14 -17.47
C ILE A 394 5.29 29.11 -18.19
N GLY A 395 4.22 29.43 -17.45
CA GLY A 395 2.84 29.26 -17.92
C GLY A 395 2.48 27.79 -18.11
N ASP A 396 1.49 27.51 -18.95
CA ASP A 396 0.92 26.15 -19.05
C ASP A 396 1.54 25.24 -20.12
N LYS A 397 2.47 25.75 -20.97
CA LYS A 397 2.89 25.02 -22.19
C LYS A 397 4.33 25.25 -22.66
N ARG A 398 5.24 25.70 -21.79
CA ARG A 398 6.65 25.86 -22.16
C ARG A 398 7.57 25.35 -21.07
N TYR A 399 8.56 24.56 -21.45
CA TYR A 399 9.43 23.81 -20.55
C TYR A 399 10.92 24.08 -20.79
N LYS A 400 11.75 23.97 -19.74
CA LYS A 400 13.20 24.03 -19.83
C LYS A 400 13.84 23.20 -18.73
N PHE A 401 15.05 22.69 -18.92
CA PHE A 401 15.78 22.04 -17.85
C PHE A 401 16.70 23.04 -17.15
N VAL A 402 16.77 22.99 -15.82
CA VAL A 402 17.61 23.87 -15.00
C VAL A 402 18.51 23.02 -14.12
N THR A 403 19.80 23.27 -14.18
CA THR A 403 20.81 22.58 -13.37
C THR A 403 20.89 23.16 -11.96
N GLN A 404 21.53 22.41 -11.05
CA GLN A 404 21.76 22.83 -9.67
C GLN A 404 22.58 24.12 -9.52
N ASP A 405 23.42 24.47 -10.51
CA ASP A 405 24.20 25.72 -10.53
C ASP A 405 23.53 26.83 -11.36
N GLY A 406 22.28 26.61 -11.78
CA GLY A 406 21.40 27.61 -12.37
C GLY A 406 21.54 27.76 -13.87
N ARG A 407 22.35 26.93 -14.51
CA ARG A 407 22.45 26.88 -15.97
C ARG A 407 21.22 26.22 -16.54
N THR A 408 20.69 26.77 -17.61
CA THR A 408 19.55 26.17 -18.31
C THR A 408 20.05 25.30 -19.45
N LEU A 409 19.53 24.08 -19.53
CA LEU A 409 19.85 23.11 -20.56
C LEU A 409 18.74 23.09 -21.61
N PRO A 410 19.06 23.16 -22.91
CA PRO A 410 20.11 23.94 -23.59
C PRO A 410 19.73 25.43 -23.72
N SER A 411 20.70 26.25 -24.11
CA SER A 411 20.73 27.70 -23.89
C SER A 411 19.83 28.56 -24.78
N LYS A 412 19.37 28.08 -25.95
CA LYS A 412 18.73 28.93 -26.98
C LYS A 412 17.20 29.13 -26.88
N GLY A 413 16.43 28.28 -26.18
CA GLY A 413 14.96 28.39 -26.20
C GLY A 413 14.21 27.54 -25.18
N TRP A 414 12.87 27.59 -25.24
CA TRP A 414 11.94 26.76 -24.46
C TRP A 414 11.43 25.60 -25.31
N TYR A 415 11.17 24.46 -24.69
CA TYR A 415 10.52 23.30 -25.30
C TYR A 415 9.00 23.44 -25.24
N ASP A 416 8.31 22.96 -26.29
CA ASP A 416 6.85 22.93 -26.33
C ASP A 416 6.30 21.82 -25.43
N ASN A 417 6.98 20.65 -25.40
CA ASN A 417 6.65 19.51 -24.55
C ASN A 417 7.92 18.79 -24.10
N VAL A 418 7.81 18.11 -22.96
CA VAL A 418 8.87 17.28 -22.40
C VAL A 418 8.25 15.97 -21.91
N LEU A 419 8.88 14.85 -22.27
CA LEU A 419 8.60 13.52 -21.79
C LEU A 419 9.87 12.98 -21.14
N TYR A 420 9.82 12.75 -19.82
CA TYR A 420 10.96 12.21 -19.09
C TYR A 420 11.25 10.78 -19.53
N VAL A 421 12.50 10.50 -19.88
CA VAL A 421 12.98 9.16 -20.22
C VAL A 421 13.92 8.73 -19.09
N ASN A 422 13.64 7.59 -18.46
CA ASN A 422 14.57 7.07 -17.44
C ASN A 422 15.97 6.87 -18.05
N GLU A 423 17.01 6.81 -17.21
CA GLU A 423 18.43 6.61 -17.58
C GLU A 423 19.18 7.84 -18.10
N GLY A 424 18.66 9.04 -17.79
CA GLY A 424 19.36 10.30 -18.07
C GLY A 424 19.15 10.84 -19.48
N LEU A 425 18.00 10.50 -20.08
CA LEU A 425 17.58 10.99 -21.39
C LEU A 425 16.26 11.76 -21.23
N SER A 426 15.96 12.68 -22.14
CA SER A 426 14.65 13.33 -22.16
C SER A 426 14.20 13.56 -23.59
N ALA A 427 12.98 13.13 -23.90
CA ALA A 427 12.36 13.42 -25.18
C ALA A 427 11.73 14.82 -25.09
N VAL A 428 12.10 15.68 -26.01
CA VAL A 428 11.70 17.09 -26.00
C VAL A 428 11.16 17.48 -27.37
N SER A 429 10.14 18.33 -27.40
CA SER A 429 9.61 18.87 -28.64
C SER A 429 9.95 20.35 -28.80
N SER A 430 10.36 20.75 -29.99
CA SER A 430 10.63 22.14 -30.36
C SER A 430 10.07 22.41 -31.76
N ALA A 431 9.27 23.46 -31.90
CA ALA A 431 8.57 23.80 -33.15
C ALA A 431 7.72 22.63 -33.69
N GLY A 432 7.09 21.88 -32.77
CA GLY A 432 6.23 20.74 -33.11
C GLY A 432 6.95 19.46 -33.55
N LYS A 433 8.29 19.42 -33.53
CA LYS A 433 9.09 18.23 -33.83
C LYS A 433 9.77 17.68 -32.58
N TRP A 434 9.86 16.37 -32.47
CA TRP A 434 10.45 15.64 -31.35
C TRP A 434 11.91 15.28 -31.60
N GLY A 435 12.71 15.39 -30.53
CA GLY A 435 14.09 14.93 -30.44
C GLY A 435 14.40 14.43 -29.02
N VAL A 436 15.66 14.06 -28.77
CA VAL A 436 16.13 13.52 -27.49
C VAL A 436 17.38 14.27 -27.05
N ILE A 437 17.41 14.66 -25.78
CA ILE A 437 18.56 15.23 -25.11
C ILE A 437 19.11 14.31 -24.01
N ASP A 438 20.39 14.44 -23.71
CA ASP A 438 21.01 13.85 -22.51
C ASP A 438 20.83 14.74 -21.26
N ASP A 439 21.40 14.30 -20.13
CA ASP A 439 21.40 15.02 -18.85
C ASP A 439 22.13 16.37 -18.91
N ASP A 440 23.00 16.59 -19.90
CA ASP A 440 23.70 17.85 -20.17
C ASP A 440 22.91 18.75 -21.15
N GLY A 441 21.73 18.29 -21.60
CA GLY A 441 20.88 18.99 -22.56
C GLY A 441 21.39 19.02 -23.99
N GLN A 442 22.39 18.20 -24.32
CA GLN A 442 22.86 18.05 -25.68
C GLN A 442 21.87 17.19 -26.46
N PHE A 443 21.53 17.61 -27.67
CA PHE A 443 20.70 16.80 -28.54
C PHE A 443 21.50 15.59 -29.02
N LEU A 444 21.12 14.41 -28.54
CA LEU A 444 21.53 13.14 -29.11
C LEU A 444 20.74 12.86 -30.40
N VAL A 445 19.45 13.20 -30.37
CA VAL A 445 18.56 13.16 -31.54
C VAL A 445 17.98 14.57 -31.73
N PRO A 446 18.31 15.29 -32.83
CA PRO A 446 17.74 16.62 -33.07
C PRO A 446 16.21 16.56 -33.26
N PRO A 447 15.48 17.68 -33.04
CA PRO A 447 14.03 17.72 -33.15
C PRO A 447 13.57 17.63 -34.61
N LEU A 448 13.46 16.40 -35.14
CA LEU A 448 13.18 16.11 -36.55
C LEU A 448 11.84 15.38 -36.78
N TYR A 449 11.27 14.77 -35.73
CA TYR A 449 10.24 13.75 -35.87
C TYR A 449 8.84 14.25 -35.53
N ASP A 450 7.83 13.81 -36.29
CA ASP A 450 6.42 14.15 -36.05
C ASP A 450 5.90 13.45 -34.79
N LYS A 451 6.34 12.20 -34.57
CA LYS A 451 6.08 11.42 -33.36
C LYS A 451 7.35 10.73 -32.93
N LEU A 452 7.52 10.61 -31.62
CA LEU A 452 8.58 9.85 -31.00
C LEU A 452 7.95 8.98 -29.91
N GLN A 453 8.16 7.68 -30.02
CA GLN A 453 7.77 6.70 -29.02
C GLN A 453 9.01 5.95 -28.59
N ILE A 454 9.20 5.84 -27.28
CA ILE A 454 10.27 5.01 -26.73
C ILE A 454 9.77 3.58 -26.82
N HIS A 455 10.48 2.75 -27.56
CA HIS A 455 10.22 1.33 -27.51
C HIS A 455 10.88 0.76 -26.28
N ARG A 456 10.12 0.83 -25.19
CA ARG A 456 10.29 -0.15 -24.14
C ARG A 456 9.54 -1.39 -24.62
N HIS A 457 10.22 -2.52 -24.63
CA HIS A 457 9.54 -3.82 -24.62
C HIS A 457 8.62 -3.98 -23.38
N ASN A 458 8.57 -3.00 -22.47
CA ASN A 458 7.62 -2.93 -21.36
C ASN A 458 7.01 -1.54 -21.11
N LYS A 459 5.72 -1.38 -21.44
CA LYS A 459 4.81 -0.58 -20.62
C LYS A 459 4.63 -1.30 -19.27
N THR A 460 5.48 -0.97 -18.30
CA THR A 460 5.21 -1.06 -16.84
C THR A 460 4.54 -2.34 -16.29
N TRP A 461 5.27 -3.46 -16.21
CA TRP A 461 4.98 -4.55 -15.24
C TRP A 461 6.23 -5.17 -14.58
N PHE A 462 7.42 -5.07 -15.20
CA PHE A 462 8.67 -5.68 -14.70
C PHE A 462 9.64 -4.66 -14.07
N ALA A 463 9.16 -3.69 -13.31
CA ALA A 463 10.05 -2.74 -12.62
C ALA A 463 10.85 -3.45 -11.52
N VAL A 464 11.93 -4.15 -11.90
CA VAL A 464 12.98 -4.56 -10.99
C VAL A 464 13.70 -3.28 -10.58
N ARG A 465 13.52 -2.85 -9.33
CA ARG A 465 14.46 -1.92 -8.69
C ARG A 465 15.81 -2.65 -8.60
N SER A 466 16.65 -2.53 -9.62
CA SER A 466 18.03 -2.99 -9.50
C SER A 466 18.77 -2.00 -8.58
N GLN A 467 19.30 -2.52 -7.48
CA GLN A 467 20.11 -1.77 -6.51
C GLN A 467 21.59 -1.69 -6.95
N THR A 468 21.89 -2.11 -8.18
CA THR A 468 23.25 -2.19 -8.70
C THR A 468 23.35 -1.32 -9.93
N GLY A 469 24.23 -0.31 -9.89
CA GLY A 469 24.50 0.59 -11.02
C GLY A 469 24.94 -0.16 -12.27
N LEU A 470 23.99 -0.46 -13.14
CA LEU A 470 24.15 -1.29 -14.34
C LEU A 470 24.48 -0.45 -15.58
N LYS A 471 25.22 -1.04 -16.50
CA LYS A 471 25.62 -0.47 -17.80
C LYS A 471 24.38 -0.16 -18.65
N LYS A 472 24.33 1.03 -19.24
CA LYS A 472 23.29 1.50 -20.16
C LYS A 472 23.36 0.72 -21.48
N GLU A 473 22.37 -0.11 -21.79
CA GLU A 473 22.18 -0.62 -23.16
C GLU A 473 21.67 0.51 -24.08
N PRO A 474 21.92 0.43 -25.41
CA PRO A 474 21.53 1.49 -26.34
C PRO A 474 20.00 1.57 -26.48
N VAL A 475 19.43 2.72 -26.14
CA VAL A 475 18.00 2.99 -26.26
C VAL A 475 17.60 3.07 -27.74
N VAL A 476 16.60 2.28 -28.14
CA VAL A 476 16.03 2.31 -29.50
C VAL A 476 14.68 3.02 -29.49
N LEU A 477 14.46 3.90 -30.46
CA LEU A 477 13.30 4.80 -30.53
C LEU A 477 12.49 4.48 -31.78
N LYS A 478 11.17 4.36 -31.62
CA LYS A 478 10.23 4.33 -32.75
C LYS A 478 9.89 5.78 -33.11
N VAL A 479 10.14 6.15 -34.35
CA VAL A 479 9.91 7.51 -34.84
C VAL A 479 8.99 7.52 -36.05
N GLU A 480 8.26 8.62 -36.22
CA GLU A 480 7.48 8.90 -37.42
C GLU A 480 8.01 10.19 -38.07
N GLN A 481 8.30 10.11 -39.37
CA GLN A 481 8.66 11.28 -40.17
C GLN A 481 7.97 11.19 -41.52
N ASN A 482 7.22 12.25 -41.89
CA ASN A 482 6.53 12.33 -43.18
C ASN A 482 5.60 11.11 -43.45
N GLY A 483 4.94 10.59 -42.42
CA GLY A 483 4.04 9.44 -42.51
C GLY A 483 4.70 8.07 -42.60
N ARG A 484 6.04 7.98 -42.56
CA ARG A 484 6.78 6.70 -42.45
C ARG A 484 7.19 6.46 -41.00
N GLU A 485 6.85 5.28 -40.48
CA GLU A 485 7.34 4.79 -39.20
C GLU A 485 8.61 3.96 -39.38
N PHE A 486 9.62 4.20 -38.54
CA PHE A 486 10.88 3.45 -38.53
C PHE A 486 11.58 3.56 -37.17
N TRP A 487 12.78 2.99 -37.07
CA TRP A 487 13.51 2.79 -35.82
C TRP A 487 14.85 3.50 -35.88
N ILE A 488 15.22 4.20 -34.80
CA ILE A 488 16.54 4.85 -34.69
C ILE A 488 17.22 4.53 -33.37
N ASP A 489 18.55 4.57 -33.35
CA ASP A 489 19.33 4.63 -32.11
C ASP A 489 19.40 6.06 -31.54
N THR A 490 20.06 6.23 -30.38
CA THR A 490 20.29 7.55 -29.78
C THR A 490 21.25 8.44 -30.58
N HIS A 491 21.91 7.94 -31.62
CA HIS A 491 22.78 8.72 -32.50
C HIS A 491 22.06 9.12 -33.81
N ASN A 492 20.74 8.91 -33.86
CA ASN A 492 19.90 9.23 -35.01
C ASN A 492 20.21 8.36 -36.26
N ASN A 493 20.79 7.18 -36.07
CA ASN A 493 20.98 6.22 -37.16
C ASN A 493 19.73 5.34 -37.28
N GLU A 494 19.24 5.12 -38.50
CA GLU A 494 18.18 4.14 -38.75
C GLU A 494 18.71 2.74 -38.41
N VAL A 495 17.99 2.03 -37.54
CA VAL A 495 18.31 0.68 -37.11
C VAL A 495 17.20 -0.28 -37.53
N VAL A 496 17.50 -1.57 -37.54
CA VAL A 496 16.48 -2.60 -37.73
C VAL A 496 15.56 -2.59 -36.52
N LYS A 497 14.25 -2.87 -36.73
CA LYS A 497 13.30 -3.10 -35.64
C LYS A 497 13.92 -4.09 -34.63
N PRO A 498 14.03 -3.74 -33.34
CA PRO A 498 14.49 -4.69 -32.33
C PRO A 498 13.64 -5.98 -32.36
N THR A 499 14.30 -7.13 -32.34
CA THR A 499 13.67 -8.46 -32.29
C THR A 499 14.24 -9.24 -31.13
N GLY A 500 13.39 -9.79 -30.27
CA GLY A 500 13.80 -10.49 -29.05
C GLY A 500 14.02 -9.54 -27.85
N PRO A 501 14.31 -10.08 -26.66
CA PRO A 501 14.59 -9.31 -25.44
C PRO A 501 16.00 -8.73 -25.44
N THR A 502 16.24 -7.69 -24.65
CA THR A 502 17.62 -7.32 -24.28
C THR A 502 18.22 -8.35 -23.31
N LYS A 503 19.53 -8.28 -23.05
CA LYS A 503 20.18 -9.15 -22.07
C LYS A 503 19.57 -8.96 -20.67
N GLU A 504 19.32 -7.72 -20.27
CA GLU A 504 18.75 -7.38 -18.97
C GLU A 504 17.31 -7.85 -18.85
N GLU A 505 16.52 -7.78 -19.92
CA GLU A 505 15.15 -8.31 -19.95
C GLU A 505 15.15 -9.83 -19.82
N SER A 506 16.07 -10.48 -20.53
CA SER A 506 16.29 -11.93 -20.42
C SER A 506 16.63 -12.31 -18.98
N GLU A 507 17.60 -11.63 -18.36
CA GLU A 507 18.00 -11.84 -16.98
C GLU A 507 16.84 -11.56 -16.00
N ALA A 508 16.09 -10.49 -16.17
CA ALA A 508 14.98 -10.12 -15.30
C ALA A 508 13.79 -11.07 -15.40
N ILE A 509 13.46 -11.56 -16.60
CA ILE A 509 12.39 -12.55 -16.78
C ILE A 509 12.83 -13.90 -16.22
N LEU A 510 14.07 -14.32 -16.43
CA LEU A 510 14.55 -15.62 -15.93
C LEU A 510 14.77 -15.60 -14.41
N ALA A 511 15.13 -14.45 -13.84
CA ALA A 511 15.37 -14.27 -12.42
C ALA A 511 14.10 -14.45 -11.57
N CYS A 512 14.33 -14.95 -10.37
CA CYS A 512 13.37 -15.11 -9.28
C CYS A 512 13.91 -14.40 -8.02
N GLY A 513 13.08 -14.31 -6.98
CA GLY A 513 13.49 -13.78 -5.67
C GLY A 513 14.74 -14.47 -5.14
N GLY A 514 15.55 -13.73 -4.36
CA GLY A 514 16.75 -14.23 -3.69
C GLY A 514 17.82 -14.86 -4.60
N MET A 515 18.01 -14.30 -5.80
CA MET A 515 19.05 -14.67 -6.76
C MET A 515 18.91 -16.08 -7.35
N LEU A 516 17.70 -16.66 -7.33
CA LEU A 516 17.41 -17.85 -8.13
C LEU A 516 17.18 -17.47 -9.59
N THR A 517 17.58 -18.34 -10.51
CA THR A 517 17.38 -18.14 -11.96
C THR A 517 16.77 -19.41 -12.56
N ARG A 518 15.71 -19.24 -13.34
CA ARG A 518 15.12 -20.32 -14.14
C ARG A 518 15.99 -20.63 -15.34
N PHE A 519 16.12 -21.91 -15.65
CA PHE A 519 16.86 -22.37 -16.82
C PHE A 519 16.15 -23.55 -17.46
N GLU A 520 16.52 -23.84 -18.69
CA GLU A 520 15.96 -24.94 -19.46
C GLU A 520 17.06 -25.91 -19.88
N GLU A 521 16.77 -27.20 -19.79
CA GLU A 521 17.58 -28.28 -20.31
C GLU A 521 16.66 -29.29 -20.98
N ASN A 522 16.95 -29.68 -22.23
CA ASN A 522 16.16 -30.66 -23.00
C ASN A 522 14.65 -30.37 -23.08
N GLY A 523 14.25 -29.09 -23.12
CA GLY A 523 12.86 -28.67 -23.21
C GLY A 523 12.09 -28.65 -21.87
N LEU A 524 12.79 -28.86 -20.76
CA LEU A 524 12.27 -28.86 -19.40
C LEU A 524 12.97 -27.80 -18.56
N TRP A 525 12.23 -27.23 -17.61
CA TRP A 525 12.60 -26.06 -16.82
C TRP A 525 12.95 -26.44 -15.39
N GLY A 526 14.06 -25.90 -14.91
CA GLY A 526 14.54 -26.01 -13.53
C GLY A 526 14.91 -24.64 -12.96
N MET A 527 15.55 -24.64 -11.78
CA MET A 527 16.10 -23.43 -11.17
C MET A 527 17.50 -23.68 -10.63
N MET A 528 18.35 -22.67 -10.74
CA MET A 528 19.69 -22.67 -10.15
C MET A 528 19.87 -21.47 -9.22
N GLY A 529 20.77 -21.62 -8.26
CA GLY A 529 21.21 -20.53 -7.39
C GLY A 529 22.30 -19.67 -8.04
N PRO A 530 22.76 -18.62 -7.34
CA PRO A 530 23.74 -17.66 -7.88
C PRO A 530 25.10 -18.28 -8.21
N SER A 531 25.45 -19.43 -7.61
CA SER A 531 26.68 -20.16 -7.92
C SER A 531 26.56 -21.08 -9.14
N GLY A 532 25.42 -21.08 -9.84
CA GLY A 532 25.09 -22.03 -10.91
C GLY A 532 24.72 -23.44 -10.41
N ARG A 533 24.65 -23.65 -9.09
CA ARG A 533 24.19 -24.93 -8.52
C ARG A 533 22.70 -25.12 -8.81
N VAL A 534 22.34 -26.25 -9.41
CA VAL A 534 20.95 -26.65 -9.60
C VAL A 534 20.27 -26.81 -8.22
N ILE A 535 19.17 -26.10 -8.03
CA ILE A 535 18.32 -26.14 -6.84
C ILE A 535 17.06 -26.95 -7.12
N ILE A 536 16.48 -26.77 -8.31
CA ILE A 536 15.34 -27.53 -8.80
C ILE A 536 15.75 -28.15 -10.14
N ASP A 537 15.70 -29.47 -10.22
CA ASP A 537 16.04 -30.21 -11.43
C ASP A 537 15.08 -29.85 -12.59
N PRO A 538 15.57 -29.85 -13.85
CA PRO A 538 14.78 -29.50 -15.02
C PRO A 538 13.83 -30.64 -15.43
N ASP A 539 12.71 -30.77 -14.70
CA ASP A 539 11.70 -31.82 -14.90
C ASP A 539 10.33 -31.28 -15.38
N TYR A 540 10.19 -29.96 -15.49
CA TYR A 540 8.90 -29.30 -15.64
C TYR A 540 8.74 -28.69 -17.04
N ARG A 541 7.58 -28.86 -17.68
CA ARG A 541 7.30 -28.20 -18.97
C ARG A 541 7.27 -26.67 -18.86
N ALA A 542 6.97 -26.18 -17.66
CA ALA A 542 7.00 -24.78 -17.28
C ALA A 542 7.08 -24.70 -15.74
N LEU A 543 7.78 -23.70 -15.21
CA LEU A 543 8.06 -23.56 -13.79
C LEU A 543 7.97 -22.09 -13.35
N THR A 544 7.16 -21.80 -12.33
CA THR A 544 7.05 -20.45 -11.75
C THR A 544 8.15 -20.20 -10.72
N CYS A 545 8.48 -18.94 -10.44
CA CYS A 545 9.26 -18.59 -9.25
C CYS A 545 8.56 -18.99 -7.95
N PHE A 546 9.34 -19.13 -6.88
CA PHE A 546 8.79 -19.30 -5.54
C PHE A 546 8.03 -18.05 -5.09
N ARG A 547 6.85 -18.28 -4.53
CA ARG A 547 6.13 -17.31 -3.70
C ARG A 547 5.71 -18.01 -2.44
N ARG A 548 5.99 -17.44 -1.26
CA ARG A 548 5.54 -18.00 0.02
C ARG A 548 5.97 -19.46 0.23
N GLY A 549 7.18 -19.79 -0.21
CA GLY A 549 7.75 -21.14 -0.10
C GLY A 549 7.22 -22.15 -1.12
N ILE A 550 6.47 -21.72 -2.14
CA ILE A 550 5.89 -22.62 -3.14
C ILE A 550 6.20 -22.11 -4.55
N ALA A 551 6.73 -23.00 -5.39
CA ALA A 551 6.74 -22.85 -6.84
C ALA A 551 5.71 -23.80 -7.46
N TRP A 552 5.17 -23.47 -8.65
CA TRP A 552 4.26 -24.34 -9.39
C TRP A 552 4.98 -24.92 -10.59
N GLY A 553 5.06 -26.25 -10.64
CA GLY A 553 5.66 -26.99 -11.74
C GLY A 553 4.61 -27.72 -12.58
N ALA A 554 4.65 -27.54 -13.90
CA ALA A 554 3.84 -28.30 -14.85
C ALA A 554 4.52 -29.64 -15.16
N LEU A 555 4.05 -30.71 -14.53
CA LEU A 555 4.67 -32.03 -14.64
C LEU A 555 4.45 -32.61 -16.04
N LYS A 556 5.48 -33.20 -16.65
CA LYS A 556 5.38 -33.84 -17.97
C LYS A 556 4.34 -34.98 -18.00
N GLN A 557 4.23 -35.73 -16.91
CA GLN A 557 3.42 -36.95 -16.82
C GLN A 557 1.97 -36.70 -16.37
N LYS A 558 1.66 -35.49 -15.87
CA LYS A 558 0.34 -35.14 -15.35
C LYS A 558 -0.12 -33.86 -16.05
N LYS A 559 -1.33 -33.82 -16.59
CA LYS A 559 -1.93 -32.58 -17.12
C LYS A 559 -2.40 -31.64 -15.99
N LEU A 560 -1.50 -31.35 -15.05
CA LEU A 560 -1.74 -30.57 -13.85
C LEU A 560 -0.47 -29.80 -13.45
N TRP A 561 -0.68 -28.61 -12.90
CA TRP A 561 0.31 -27.85 -12.16
C TRP A 561 0.35 -28.31 -10.71
N CYS A 562 1.50 -28.75 -10.23
CA CYS A 562 1.66 -29.20 -8.85
C CYS A 562 2.58 -28.23 -8.07
N PRO A 563 2.24 -27.95 -6.80
CA PRO A 563 3.05 -27.10 -5.93
C PRO A 563 4.27 -27.87 -5.43
N ILE A 564 5.45 -27.28 -5.54
CA ILE A 564 6.72 -27.87 -5.13
C ILE A 564 7.41 -27.01 -4.06
N ASP A 565 8.15 -27.68 -3.17
CA ASP A 565 9.01 -27.04 -2.17
C ASP A 565 10.41 -26.74 -2.71
N SER A 566 11.29 -26.25 -1.84
CA SER A 566 12.69 -25.91 -2.14
C SER A 566 13.55 -27.10 -2.58
N ASP A 567 13.10 -28.33 -2.33
CA ASP A 567 13.78 -29.57 -2.74
C ASP A 567 13.16 -30.14 -4.04
N GLY A 568 12.24 -29.40 -4.68
CA GLY A 568 11.54 -29.85 -5.88
C GLY A 568 10.51 -30.95 -5.62
N ARG A 569 10.18 -31.24 -4.36
CA ARG A 569 9.18 -32.26 -4.00
C ARG A 569 7.78 -31.66 -3.97
N GLN A 570 6.79 -32.44 -4.40
CA GLN A 570 5.40 -32.00 -4.33
C GLN A 570 4.96 -31.79 -2.88
N LYS A 571 4.48 -30.58 -2.54
CA LYS A 571 3.90 -30.32 -1.21
C LYS A 571 2.51 -30.93 -1.09
N ALA A 572 2.40 -32.04 -0.37
CA ALA A 572 1.14 -32.77 -0.18
C ALA A 572 0.02 -31.91 0.45
N ALA A 573 0.38 -30.90 1.24
CA ALA A 573 -0.58 -29.97 1.85
C ALA A 573 -1.37 -29.11 0.83
N PHE A 574 -0.96 -29.10 -0.43
CA PHE A 574 -1.58 -28.28 -1.48
C PHE A 574 -1.97 -29.13 -2.69
N SER A 575 -3.20 -28.95 -3.17
CA SER A 575 -3.71 -29.69 -4.34
C SER A 575 -3.12 -29.16 -5.65
N CYS A 576 -2.82 -30.08 -6.56
CA CYS A 576 -2.49 -29.73 -7.95
C CYS A 576 -3.70 -29.10 -8.66
N ARG A 577 -3.44 -28.25 -9.65
CA ARG A 577 -4.47 -27.44 -10.35
C ARG A 577 -4.42 -27.68 -11.85
N LYS A 578 -5.59 -27.55 -12.51
CA LYS A 578 -5.68 -27.61 -13.98
C LYS A 578 -5.12 -26.37 -14.66
N SER A 579 -5.05 -25.23 -13.98
CA SER A 579 -4.47 -24.00 -14.49
C SER A 579 -3.95 -23.17 -13.32
N ILE A 580 -2.98 -22.30 -13.57
CA ILE A 580 -2.50 -21.31 -12.62
C ILE A 580 -2.54 -19.93 -13.27
N ASP A 581 -2.86 -18.92 -12.46
CA ASP A 581 -2.64 -17.52 -12.80
C ASP A 581 -1.29 -17.12 -12.21
N VAL A 582 -0.35 -16.69 -13.07
CA VAL A 582 0.96 -16.23 -12.61
C VAL A 582 0.80 -14.79 -12.11
N VAL A 583 0.42 -14.65 -10.83
CA VAL A 583 0.19 -13.35 -10.17
C VAL A 583 1.38 -12.42 -10.39
N GLY A 584 1.10 -11.23 -10.93
CA GLY A 584 2.09 -10.23 -11.38
C GLY A 584 2.18 -10.08 -12.90
N LEU A 585 1.49 -10.93 -13.66
CA LEU A 585 1.47 -10.90 -15.13
C LEU A 585 0.05 -10.96 -15.74
N THR A 586 -0.99 -11.04 -14.91
CA THR A 586 -2.30 -11.53 -15.33
C THR A 586 -3.45 -10.71 -14.77
N ASP A 587 -3.51 -9.42 -15.08
CA ASP A 587 -4.73 -8.63 -14.85
C ASP A 587 -5.30 -8.08 -16.16
N THR A 588 -5.30 -8.91 -17.23
CA THR A 588 -6.35 -8.96 -18.30
C THR A 588 -5.94 -9.91 -19.43
N ARG A 589 -6.39 -11.17 -19.31
CA ARG A 589 -6.39 -12.25 -20.33
C ARG A 589 -5.08 -12.48 -21.12
N PRO A 590 -4.29 -13.52 -20.78
CA PRO A 590 -3.20 -14.00 -21.62
C PRO A 590 -3.66 -14.33 -23.05
N GLU A 591 -2.74 -14.22 -24.02
CA GLU A 591 -2.87 -14.77 -25.37
C GLU A 591 -3.54 -16.16 -25.33
N GLU A 592 -4.59 -16.36 -26.12
CA GLU A 592 -5.34 -17.63 -26.15
C GLU A 592 -4.56 -18.66 -26.97
N LEU A 593 -3.74 -19.47 -26.29
CA LEU A 593 -2.81 -20.40 -26.94
C LEU A 593 -3.36 -21.82 -27.10
N SER A 594 -4.37 -22.20 -26.30
CA SER A 594 -5.02 -23.52 -26.35
C SER A 594 -6.42 -23.47 -25.74
N GLN A 595 -7.32 -24.36 -26.19
CA GLN A 595 -8.65 -24.57 -25.60
C GLN A 595 -8.61 -25.39 -24.30
N ASP A 596 -7.51 -26.13 -24.06
CA ASP A 596 -7.30 -26.84 -22.80
C ASP A 596 -6.68 -25.89 -21.75
N PRO A 597 -7.31 -25.66 -20.58
CA PRO A 597 -6.82 -24.69 -19.61
C PRO A 597 -5.41 -24.98 -19.06
N HIS A 598 -5.02 -26.26 -18.97
CA HIS A 598 -3.68 -26.65 -18.55
C HIS A 598 -2.66 -26.31 -19.62
N GLU A 599 -2.88 -26.75 -20.85
CA GLU A 599 -1.98 -26.45 -21.95
C GLU A 599 -1.89 -24.95 -22.22
N SER A 600 -3.00 -24.21 -22.11
CA SER A 600 -3.01 -22.76 -22.32
C SER A 600 -2.12 -22.03 -21.29
N SER A 601 -2.23 -22.38 -20.00
CA SER A 601 -1.38 -21.79 -18.96
C SER A 601 0.10 -22.20 -19.08
N VAL A 602 0.39 -23.46 -19.47
CA VAL A 602 1.77 -23.91 -19.75
C VAL A 602 2.38 -23.16 -20.92
N LEU A 603 1.66 -23.08 -22.04
CA LEU A 603 2.12 -22.40 -23.24
C LEU A 603 2.32 -20.91 -23.01
N TRP A 604 1.51 -20.29 -22.15
CA TRP A 604 1.65 -18.87 -21.86
C TRP A 604 2.94 -18.57 -21.09
N LEU A 605 3.21 -19.31 -20.00
CA LEU A 605 4.46 -19.13 -19.27
C LEU A 605 5.66 -19.49 -20.16
N ARG A 606 5.55 -20.54 -20.98
CA ARG A 606 6.58 -20.88 -21.96
C ARG A 606 6.81 -19.77 -22.96
N ALA A 607 5.78 -19.14 -23.52
CA ALA A 607 5.94 -18.05 -24.49
C ALA A 607 6.74 -16.87 -23.90
N LEU A 608 6.54 -16.56 -22.61
CA LEU A 608 7.33 -15.56 -21.91
C LEU A 608 8.79 -16.00 -21.70
N LEU A 609 9.01 -17.25 -21.31
CA LEU A 609 10.34 -17.81 -21.09
C LEU A 609 11.12 -18.02 -22.40
N ASP A 610 10.45 -18.44 -23.47
CA ASP A 610 10.97 -18.59 -24.82
C ASP A 610 11.33 -17.21 -25.40
N TYR A 611 10.52 -16.17 -25.13
CA TYR A 611 10.92 -14.79 -25.42
C TYR A 611 12.20 -14.43 -24.68
N ALA A 612 12.30 -14.67 -23.37
CA ALA A 612 13.51 -14.41 -22.58
C ALA A 612 14.76 -15.18 -23.05
N GLN A 613 14.61 -16.27 -23.80
CA GLN A 613 15.70 -17.01 -24.43
C GLN A 613 15.97 -16.61 -25.88
N GLY A 614 15.29 -15.59 -26.40
CA GLY A 614 15.40 -15.13 -27.79
C GLY A 614 14.78 -16.08 -28.83
N LYS A 615 14.03 -17.11 -28.39
CA LYS A 615 13.34 -18.05 -29.29
C LYS A 615 12.06 -17.45 -29.89
N ARG A 616 11.58 -16.35 -29.33
CA ARG A 616 10.41 -15.60 -29.80
C ARG A 616 10.79 -14.13 -29.99
N PRO A 617 10.36 -13.47 -31.09
CA PRO A 617 10.75 -12.09 -31.38
C PRO A 617 9.99 -11.05 -30.54
N GLU A 618 8.80 -11.38 -30.04
CA GLU A 618 7.95 -10.50 -29.24
C GLU A 618 7.44 -11.23 -27.99
N PRO A 619 7.28 -10.55 -26.84
CA PRO A 619 6.70 -11.18 -25.66
C PRO A 619 5.26 -11.66 -25.93
N PRO A 620 4.72 -12.60 -25.15
CA PRO A 620 3.32 -13.00 -25.29
C PRO A 620 2.40 -11.78 -25.10
N GLY A 621 1.39 -11.65 -25.95
CA GLY A 621 0.50 -10.48 -25.95
C GLY A 621 -0.46 -10.47 -24.76
N LEU A 622 -0.69 -9.29 -24.16
CA LEU A 622 -1.81 -9.04 -23.26
C LEU A 622 -3.02 -8.58 -24.10
N ARG A 623 -4.13 -9.33 -24.07
CA ARG A 623 -5.32 -9.02 -24.88
C ARG A 623 -5.96 -7.72 -24.33
N GLY A 624 -5.93 -6.63 -25.08
CA GLY A 624 -6.78 -5.45 -24.83
C GLY A 624 -6.10 -4.17 -24.32
N MET A 625 -4.79 -4.00 -24.46
CA MET A 625 -4.15 -2.67 -24.42
C MET A 625 -3.73 -2.23 -25.82
N THR A 626 -4.69 -2.05 -26.72
CA THR A 626 -4.56 -0.99 -27.73
C THR A 626 -4.61 0.33 -26.96
N PHE A 627 -3.45 1.00 -26.85
CA PHE A 627 -3.37 2.38 -26.36
C PHE A 627 -3.56 3.34 -27.52
#